data_AF-J2N1I5-F1
#
_entry.id   AF-J2N1I5-F1
#
_cell.length_a   1.000
_cell.length_b   1.000
_cell.length_c   1.000
_cell.angle_alpha   90.00
_cell.angle_beta   90.00
_cell.angle_gamma   90.00
#
_symmetry.space_group_name_H-M   'P 1'
#
loop_
_entity.id
_entity.type
_entity.pdbx_description
1 polymer ?
#
loop_
_entity_poly.entity_id
_entity_poly.type
_entity_poly.pdbx_seq_one_letter_code
_entity_poly.pdbx_strand_id
1 'polypeptide(L)' 'LDVLHAMADYRIRTVTQVLENIAFRAEIGCDTVVLSDFCKLLAIPLRDGCDLMDVIGRRLWAQAAE' A
#
# COMPACT_ATOMS: atom_id res chain seq x y z
N LEU A 1 -10.91 11.03 -10.72
CA LEU A 1 -9.61 11.04 -10.02
C LEU A 1 -9.79 10.78 -8.52
N ASP A 2 -10.78 11.43 -7.90
CA ASP A 2 -11.11 11.27 -6.49
C ASP A 2 -11.32 9.81 -6.02
N VAL A 3 -12.15 9.02 -6.71
CA VAL A 3 -12.34 7.59 -6.36
C VAL A 3 -11.06 6.76 -6.44
N LEU A 4 -10.18 7.06 -7.40
CA LEU A 4 -8.91 6.36 -7.56
C LEU A 4 -7.93 6.76 -6.44
N HIS A 5 -7.95 8.03 -6.04
CA HIS A 5 -7.16 8.54 -4.92
C HIS A 5 -7.60 7.89 -3.61
N ALA A 6 -8.91 7.93 -3.30
CA ALA A 6 -9.46 7.30 -2.11
C ALA A 6 -9.17 5.80 -2.05
N MET A 7 -9.22 5.10 -3.20
CA MET A 7 -8.89 3.68 -3.29
C MET A 7 -7.39 3.41 -3.04
N ALA A 8 -6.49 4.20 -3.63
CA ALA A 8 -5.05 4.07 -3.42
C ALA A 8 -4.69 4.32 -1.95
N ASP A 9 -5.23 5.39 -1.39
CA ASP A 9 -5.07 5.80 0.00
C ASP A 9 -5.57 4.73 0.99
N TYR A 10 -6.75 4.15 0.74
CA TYR A 10 -7.26 3.02 1.53
C TYR A 10 -6.31 1.82 1.47
N ARG A 11 -5.88 1.40 0.27
CA ARG A 11 -4.97 0.24 0.11
C ARG A 11 -3.65 0.43 0.83
N ILE A 12 -3.02 1.60 0.68
CA ILE A 12 -1.76 1.93 1.35
C ILE A 12 -1.94 1.78 2.86
N ARG A 13 -2.94 2.46 3.45
CA ARG A 13 -3.19 2.40 4.89
C ARG A 13 -3.49 1.00 5.39
N THR A 14 -4.29 0.22 4.67
CA THR A 14 -4.61 -1.15 5.06
C THR A 14 -3.36 -2.02 5.06
N VAL A 15 -2.54 -1.94 4.02
CA VAL A 15 -1.32 -2.75 3.92
C VAL A 15 -0.29 -2.35 4.97
N THR A 16 -0.07 -1.05 5.19
CA THR A 16 0.85 -0.59 6.23
C THR A 16 0.39 -1.06 7.60
N GLN A 17 -0.90 -0.96 7.90
CA GLN A 17 -1.45 -1.43 9.18
C GLN A 17 -1.21 -2.94 9.39
N VAL A 18 -1.33 -3.75 8.34
CA VAL A 18 -1.06 -5.20 8.42
C VAL A 18 0.44 -5.45 8.63
N LEU A 19 1.32 -4.77 7.90
CA LEU A 19 2.77 -4.89 8.05
C LEU A 19 3.22 -4.46 9.46
N GLU A 20 2.65 -3.39 10.00
CA GLU A 20 2.89 -2.93 11.37
C GLU A 20 2.44 -4.00 12.38
N ASN A 21 1.24 -4.57 12.21
CA ASN A 21 0.79 -5.64 13.08
C ASN A 21 1.73 -6.86 13.02
N ILE A 22 2.26 -7.18 11.85
CA ILE A 22 3.27 -8.24 11.68
C ILE A 22 4.56 -7.91 12.43
N ALA A 23 5.07 -6.68 12.29
CA ALA A 23 6.34 -6.27 12.90
C ALA A 23 6.26 -6.15 14.43
N PHE A 24 5.14 -5.67 14.96
CA PHE A 24 5.01 -5.31 16.38
C PHE A 24 4.29 -6.35 17.25
N ARG A 25 3.51 -7.28 16.67
CA ARG A 25 2.79 -8.32 17.44
C ARG A 25 3.48 -9.69 17.33
N ALA A 26 4.77 -9.74 17.63
CA ALA A 26 5.67 -10.90 17.46
C ALA A 26 5.37 -12.16 18.29
N GLU A 27 4.11 -12.43 18.62
CA GLU A 27 3.58 -13.78 18.91
C GLU A 27 2.85 -14.35 17.69
N ILE A 28 3.32 -14.04 16.48
CA ILE A 28 2.84 -14.76 15.31
C ILE A 28 3.49 -16.14 15.36
N GLY A 29 2.75 -17.13 15.87
CA GLY A 29 3.12 -18.56 15.82
C GLY A 29 3.10 -19.13 14.40
N CYS A 30 3.65 -18.40 13.43
CA CYS A 30 3.68 -18.74 12.01
C CYS A 30 5.11 -19.03 11.58
N ASP A 31 5.25 -19.98 10.66
CA ASP A 31 6.51 -20.28 10.01
C ASP A 31 7.08 -19.01 9.33
N THR A 32 8.36 -18.73 9.57
CA THR A 32 9.10 -17.62 8.98
C THR A 32 9.05 -17.57 7.45
N VAL A 33 8.93 -18.72 6.76
CA VAL A 33 8.78 -18.79 5.31
C VAL A 33 7.42 -18.25 4.89
N VAL A 34 6.35 -18.71 5.55
CA VAL A 34 4.98 -18.26 5.29
C VAL A 34 4.86 -16.76 5.58
N LEU A 35 5.47 -16.30 6.67
CA LEU A 35 5.52 -14.88 7.02
C LEU A 35 6.22 -14.04 5.93
N SER A 36 7.37 -14.52 5.44
CA SER A 36 8.11 -13.88 4.35
C SER A 36 7.25 -13.74 3.09
N ASP A 37 6.53 -14.79 2.73
CA ASP A 37 5.70 -14.78 1.53
C ASP A 37 4.47 -13.88 1.68
N PHE A 38 3.87 -13.79 2.88
CA PHE A 38 2.85 -12.78 3.16
C PHE A 38 3.40 -11.36 3.05
N CYS A 39 4.59 -11.08 3.59
CA CYS A 39 5.21 -9.77 3.45
C CYS A 39 5.46 -9.40 1.98
N LYS A 40 5.93 -10.35 1.16
CA LYS A 40 6.09 -10.15 -0.30
C LYS A 40 4.74 -9.91 -0.99
N LEU A 41 3.72 -10.68 -0.63
CA LEU A 41 2.37 -10.51 -1.16
C LEU A 41 1.81 -9.12 -0.83
N LEU A 42 2.03 -8.64 0.40
CA LEU A 42 1.61 -7.30 0.86
C LEU A 42 2.40 -6.17 0.18
N ALA A 43 3.66 -6.40 -0.19
CA ALA A 43 4.46 -5.39 -0.88
C ALA A 43 3.88 -4.99 -2.26
N ILE A 44 3.16 -5.91 -2.93
CA ILE A 44 2.53 -5.67 -4.23
C ILE A 44 1.46 -4.55 -4.14
N PRO A 45 0.37 -4.69 -3.37
CA PRO A 45 -0.66 -3.66 -3.27
C PRO A 45 -0.16 -2.36 -2.66
N LEU A 46 0.88 -2.39 -1.82
CA LEU A 46 1.53 -1.17 -1.31
C LEU A 46 2.20 -0.40 -2.45
N ARG A 47 3.02 -1.08 -3.26
CA ARG A 47 3.68 -0.49 -4.41
C ARG A 47 2.67 0.03 -5.43
N ASP A 48 1.69 -0.79 -5.79
CA ASP A 48 0.65 -0.41 -6.74
C ASP A 48 -0.14 0.81 -6.27
N GLY A 49 -0.42 0.90 -4.97
CA GLY A 49 -1.05 2.07 -4.35
C GLY A 49 -0.19 3.33 -4.49
N CYS A 50 1.11 3.24 -4.19
CA CYS A 50 2.04 4.35 -4.34
C CYS A 50 2.18 4.80 -5.81
N ASP A 51 2.31 3.84 -6.75
CA ASP A 51 2.40 4.12 -8.18
C ASP A 51 1.14 4.82 -8.70
N LEU A 52 -0.05 4.42 -8.21
CA LEU A 52 -1.31 5.08 -8.54
C LEU A 52 -1.37 6.50 -7.97
N MET A 53 -0.91 6.74 -6.74
CA MET A 53 -0.84 8.07 -6.14
C MET A 53 0.09 9.00 -6.92
N ASP A 54 1.23 8.51 -7.40
CA ASP A 54 2.15 9.28 -8.25
C ASP A 54 1.50 9.68 -9.58
N VAL A 55 0.84 8.74 -10.26
CA VAL A 55 0.11 9.03 -11.52
C VAL A 55 -1.01 10.05 -11.29
N ILE A 56 -1.74 9.94 -10.19
CA ILE A 56 -2.78 10.90 -9.80
C ILE A 56 -2.17 12.29 -9.59
N GLY A 57 -1.06 12.39 -8.85
CA GLY A 57 -0.36 13.65 -8.59
C GLY A 57 0.09 14.33 -9.88
N ARG A 58 0.70 13.58 -10.81
CA ARG A 58 1.11 14.11 -12.12
C ARG A 58 -0.06 14.63 -12.94
N ARG A 59 -1.20 13.94 -12.90
CA ARG A 59 -2.43 14.39 -13.61
C ARG A 59 -3.02 15.65 -13.00
N LEU A 60 -3.05 15.77 -11.68
CA LEU A 60 -3.51 16.98 -10.98
C LEU A 60 -2.64 18.20 -11.34
N TRP A 61 -1.31 18.01 -11.36
CA TRP A 61 -0.38 19.07 -11.75
C TRP A 61 -0.59 19.53 -13.19
N ALA A 62 -0.76 18.59 -14.12
CA ALA A 62 -1.04 18.93 -15.51
C ALA A 62 -2.35 19.74 -15.66
N GLN A 63 -3.40 19.37 -14.92
CA GLN A 63 -4.68 20.08 -14.92
C GLN A 63 -4.59 21.47 -14.30
N ALA A 64 -3.74 21.66 -13.29
CA ALA A 64 -3.56 22.97 -12.65
C ALA A 64 -2.69 23.95 -13.47
N ALA A 65 -1.98 23.44 -14.48
CA ALA A 65 -1.15 24.22 -15.39
C ALA A 65 -1.89 24.66 -16.67
N GLU A 66 -3.13 24.21 -16.87
CA GLU A 66 -4.08 24.68 -17.89
C GLU A 66 -4.93 25.85 -17.35
#